data_AF-C9YXP6-F1
#
_entry.id   AF-C9YXP6-F1
#
_cell.length_a   1.000
_cell.length_b   1.000
_cell.length_c   1.000
_cell.angle_alpha   90.00
_cell.angle_beta   90.00
_cell.angle_gamma   90.00
#
_symmetry.space_group_name_H-M   'P 1'
#
loop_
_entity.id
_entity.type
_entity.pdbx_description
1 polymer ?
#
loop_
_entity_poly.entity_id
_entity_poly.type
_entity_poly.pdbx_seq_one_letter_code
_entity_poly.pdbx_strand_id
1 'polypeptide(L)'
;MEGRVDSGFEPVADAFADNFRRRGDTAASCVVYAQGAPVVDIWPGQTARGAWTPDTRTVMFSVSKGVTTHCLLMAAERGLIELDAPVAKYWPEFAEKGKETTTVRQLLTHQARLGRARGGCDAGEPARLEVRGGRAGPVRP
;
A
#
# COMPACT_ATOMS: atom_id res chain seq x y z
N MET A 1 -14.64 -24.29 3.82
CA MET A 1 -13.74 -23.34 3.16
C MET A 1 -14.46 -22.89 1.91
N GLU A 2 -14.61 -21.58 1.70
CA GLU A 2 -15.33 -21.02 0.55
C GLU A 2 -14.33 -20.48 -0.46
N GLY A 3 -14.65 -20.62 -1.75
CA GLY A 3 -13.81 -20.14 -2.86
C GLY A 3 -13.21 -21.25 -3.71
N ARG A 4 -12.10 -20.94 -4.38
CA ARG A 4 -11.42 -21.83 -5.34
C ARG A 4 -9.95 -22.01 -5.02
N VAL A 5 -9.45 -23.20 -5.33
CA VAL A 5 -8.04 -23.59 -5.23
C VAL A 5 -7.76 -24.45 -6.45
N ASP A 6 -6.82 -24.01 -7.29
CA ASP A 6 -6.38 -24.80 -8.44
C ASP A 6 -5.51 -25.97 -7.98
N SER A 7 -5.49 -27.04 -8.78
CA SER A 7 -4.71 -28.23 -8.47
C SER A 7 -3.22 -27.91 -8.31
N GLY A 8 -2.59 -28.45 -7.27
CA GLY A 8 -1.21 -28.18 -6.88
C GLY A 8 -1.04 -27.03 -5.87
N PHE A 9 -2.10 -26.27 -5.59
CA PHE A 9 -2.09 -25.18 -4.59
C PHE A 9 -2.84 -25.53 -3.30
N GLU A 10 -3.29 -26.77 -3.13
CA GLU A 10 -3.95 -27.26 -1.91
C GLU A 10 -3.14 -27.00 -0.62
N PRO A 11 -1.78 -27.10 -0.61
CA PRO A 11 -1.00 -26.77 0.59
C PRO A 11 -1.18 -25.33 1.08
N VAL A 12 -1.50 -24.38 0.19
CA VAL A 12 -1.82 -22.99 0.59
C VAL A 12 -3.13 -22.96 1.37
N ALA A 13 -4.14 -23.68 0.88
CA ALA A 13 -5.44 -23.78 1.53
C ALA A 13 -5.33 -24.47 2.90
N ASP A 14 -4.54 -25.53 3.01
CA ASP A 14 -4.29 -26.21 4.27
C ASP A 14 -3.61 -25.30 5.31
N ALA A 15 -2.54 -24.60 4.89
CA ALA A 15 -1.83 -23.65 5.75
C ALA A 15 -2.74 -22.50 6.19
N PHE A 16 -3.61 -22.03 5.29
CA PHE A 16 -4.57 -20.98 5.60
C PHE A 16 -5.67 -21.45 6.55
N ALA A 17 -6.21 -22.67 6.36
CA ALA A 17 -7.18 -23.28 7.27
C ALA A 17 -6.60 -23.48 8.69
N ASP A 18 -5.31 -23.76 8.80
CA ASP A 18 -4.63 -23.92 10.08
C ASP A 18 -4.61 -22.64 10.92
N ASN A 19 -4.70 -21.45 10.32
CA ASN A 19 -4.86 -20.21 11.07
C ASN A 19 -6.16 -20.19 11.87
N PHE A 20 -7.27 -20.66 11.29
CA PHE A 20 -8.56 -20.76 11.98
C PHE A 20 -8.52 -21.81 13.10
N ARG A 21 -7.91 -22.98 12.84
CA ARG A 21 -7.83 -24.08 13.81
C ARG A 21 -6.92 -23.78 14.99
N ARG A 22 -5.80 -23.09 14.76
CA ARG A 22 -4.71 -22.96 15.75
C ARG A 22 -4.48 -21.54 16.26
N ARG A 23 -4.83 -20.51 15.47
CA ARG A 23 -4.59 -19.10 15.82
C ARG A 23 -5.86 -18.34 16.20
N GLY A 24 -7.03 -18.95 16.00
CA GLY A 24 -8.31 -18.38 16.38
C GLY A 24 -8.82 -17.32 15.40
N ASP A 25 -8.36 -17.35 14.14
CA ASP A 25 -8.92 -16.50 13.09
C ASP A 25 -10.42 -16.77 12.95
N THR A 26 -11.22 -15.70 12.90
CA THR A 26 -12.68 -15.78 12.77
C THR A 26 -13.16 -15.58 11.34
N ALA A 27 -12.44 -14.77 10.56
CA ALA A 27 -12.66 -14.50 9.16
C ALA A 27 -11.40 -13.93 8.50
N ALA A 28 -11.08 -14.39 7.28
CA ALA A 28 -9.97 -13.86 6.49
C ALA A 28 -10.13 -14.23 5.01
N SER A 29 -9.43 -13.50 4.13
CA SER A 29 -9.29 -13.84 2.70
C SER A 29 -7.84 -14.11 2.34
N CYS A 30 -7.62 -15.03 1.40
CA CYS A 30 -6.33 -15.29 0.77
C CYS A 30 -6.52 -15.44 -0.74
N VAL A 31 -5.76 -14.63 -1.49
CA VAL A 31 -5.69 -14.72 -2.95
C VAL A 31 -4.23 -14.87 -3.37
N VAL A 32 -3.95 -15.80 -4.27
CA VAL A 32 -2.62 -16.03 -4.85
C VAL A 32 -2.74 -15.96 -6.36
N TYR A 33 -1.87 -15.15 -6.98
CA TYR A 33 -1.77 -15.05 -8.43
C TYR A 33 -0.50 -15.77 -8.92
N ALA A 34 -0.65 -16.55 -9.99
CA ALA A 34 0.47 -17.13 -10.74
C ALA A 34 0.26 -16.84 -12.22
N GLN A 35 1.30 -16.31 -12.88
CA GLN A 35 1.26 -15.95 -14.30
C GLN A 35 0.08 -15.05 -14.70
N GLY A 36 -0.30 -14.12 -13.81
CA GLY A 36 -1.40 -13.18 -14.06
C GLY A 36 -2.80 -13.73 -13.83
N ALA A 37 -2.95 -15.01 -13.48
CA ALA A 37 -4.23 -15.61 -13.14
C ALA A 37 -4.32 -15.91 -11.63
N PRO A 38 -5.50 -15.76 -11.00
CA PRO A 38 -5.69 -16.25 -9.65
C PRO A 38 -5.61 -17.78 -9.67
N VAL A 39 -4.86 -18.39 -8.76
CA VAL A 39 -4.75 -19.84 -8.57
C VAL A 39 -5.28 -20.29 -7.20
N VAL A 40 -5.37 -19.34 -6.26
CA VAL A 40 -6.09 -19.47 -4.99
C VAL A 40 -6.92 -18.21 -4.82
N ASP A 41 -8.18 -18.36 -4.43
CA ASP A 41 -9.06 -17.28 -4.02
C ASP A 41 -10.08 -17.83 -3.03
N ILE A 42 -9.84 -17.64 -1.74
CA ILE A 42 -10.59 -18.25 -0.63
C ILE A 42 -10.90 -17.22 0.47
N TRP A 43 -12.08 -17.32 1.08
CA TRP A 43 -12.59 -16.32 2.05
C TRP A 43 -13.48 -16.92 3.17
N PRO A 44 -13.04 -17.97 3.89
CA PRO A 44 -13.84 -18.54 4.98
C PRO A 44 -14.04 -17.56 6.14
N GLY A 45 -15.17 -17.74 6.81
CA GLY A 45 -15.39 -17.26 8.17
C GLY A 45 -16.57 -16.32 8.33
N GLN A 46 -16.73 -15.82 9.54
CA GLN A 46 -17.83 -14.96 9.93
C GLN A 46 -17.37 -13.96 10.98
N THR A 47 -17.90 -12.75 10.90
CA THR A 47 -17.65 -11.69 11.88
C THR A 47 -18.95 -11.35 12.60
N ALA A 48 -18.86 -10.51 13.64
CA ALA A 48 -20.04 -9.93 14.28
C ALA A 48 -20.92 -9.10 13.32
N ARG A 49 -20.40 -8.73 12.14
CA ARG A 49 -21.13 -7.99 11.10
C ARG A 49 -21.80 -8.89 10.07
N GLY A 50 -21.66 -10.20 10.17
CA GLY A 50 -22.18 -11.17 9.22
C GLY A 50 -21.11 -12.04 8.56
N ALA A 51 -21.54 -12.85 7.59
CA ALA A 51 -20.69 -13.74 6.82
C ALA A 51 -19.55 -12.97 6.14
N TRP A 52 -18.38 -13.58 6.09
CA TRP A 52 -17.25 -13.06 5.34
C TRP A 52 -17.42 -13.46 3.87
N THR A 53 -17.41 -12.47 2.98
CA THR A 53 -17.69 -12.65 1.55
C THR A 53 -16.53 -12.11 0.71
N PRO A 54 -16.46 -12.42 -0.60
CA PRO A 54 -15.45 -11.84 -1.50
C PRO A 54 -15.43 -10.31 -1.49
N ASP A 55 -16.59 -9.68 -1.27
CA ASP A 55 -16.75 -8.22 -1.24
C ASP A 55 -16.47 -7.59 0.13
N THR A 56 -16.15 -8.40 1.15
CA THR A 56 -15.91 -7.89 2.49
C THR A 56 -14.63 -7.07 2.55
N ARG A 57 -14.72 -5.83 3.02
CA ARG A 57 -13.60 -4.88 3.09
C ARG A 57 -13.10 -4.73 4.52
N THR A 58 -11.78 -4.66 4.68
CA THR A 58 -11.11 -4.42 5.97
C THR A 58 -10.02 -3.36 5.85
N VAL A 59 -9.59 -2.82 6.99
CA VAL A 59 -8.49 -1.86 7.04
C VAL A 59 -7.18 -2.58 6.70
N MET A 60 -6.49 -2.12 5.66
CA MET A 60 -5.24 -2.72 5.19
C MET A 60 -4.00 -2.28 5.99
N PHE A 61 -4.15 -1.35 6.94
CA PHE A 61 -3.07 -0.78 7.75
C PHE A 61 -1.84 -0.39 6.90
N SER A 62 -0.65 -0.89 7.26
CA SER A 62 0.61 -0.53 6.60
C SER A 62 0.74 -1.10 5.18
N VAL A 63 -0.10 -2.05 4.76
CA VAL A 63 -0.10 -2.52 3.36
C VAL A 63 -0.37 -1.37 2.39
N SER A 64 -1.14 -0.36 2.81
CA SER A 64 -1.40 0.85 2.03
C SER A 64 -0.12 1.60 1.60
N LYS A 65 1.01 1.45 2.33
CA LYS A 65 2.29 2.07 1.96
C LYS A 65 2.78 1.60 0.59
N GLY A 66 2.56 0.33 0.25
CA GLY A 66 2.94 -0.20 -1.07
C GLY A 66 2.19 0.49 -2.20
N VAL A 67 0.89 0.74 -2.02
CA VAL A 67 0.06 1.48 -2.99
C VAL A 67 0.56 2.92 -3.12
N THR A 68 0.84 3.59 -2.00
CA THR A 68 1.40 4.96 -2.02
C THR A 68 2.75 5.02 -2.73
N THR A 69 3.64 4.06 -2.47
CA THR A 69 4.93 3.97 -3.15
C THR A 69 4.75 3.73 -4.64
N HIS A 70 3.82 2.86 -5.05
CA HIS A 70 3.54 2.61 -6.47
C HIS A 70 3.08 3.89 -7.19
N CYS A 71 2.15 4.65 -6.60
CA CYS A 71 1.73 5.95 -7.16
C CYS A 71 2.91 6.92 -7.34
N LEU A 72 3.82 6.99 -6.37
CA LEU A 72 5.00 7.84 -6.45
C LEU A 72 5.95 7.36 -7.56
N LEU A 73 6.16 6.04 -7.70
CA LEU A 73 7.00 5.49 -8.77
C LEU A 73 6.41 5.76 -10.16
N MET A 74 5.08 5.69 -10.33
CA MET A 74 4.42 6.11 -11.57
C MET A 74 4.62 7.61 -11.86
N ALA A 75 4.58 8.45 -10.82
CA ALA A 75 4.88 9.87 -10.98
C ALA A 75 6.35 10.11 -11.36
N ALA A 76 7.27 9.30 -10.82
CA ALA A 76 8.69 9.36 -11.15
C ALA A 76 8.97 8.92 -12.59
N GLU A 77 8.34 7.85 -13.05
CA GLU A 77 8.39 7.41 -14.45
C GLU A 77 7.93 8.50 -15.43
N ARG A 78 6.93 9.30 -15.02
CA ARG A 78 6.42 10.45 -15.79
C ARG A 78 7.27 11.71 -15.67
N GLY A 79 8.40 11.67 -14.96
CA GLY A 79 9.28 12.82 -14.73
C GLY A 79 8.68 13.90 -13.80
N LEU A 80 7.61 13.59 -13.06
CA LEU A 80 7.00 14.53 -12.11
C LEU A 80 7.76 14.57 -10.77
N ILE A 81 8.45 13.48 -10.43
CA ILE A 81 9.24 13.34 -9.21
C ILE A 81 10.58 12.67 -9.55
N GLU A 82 11.67 13.27 -9.10
CA GLU A 82 13.02 12.70 -9.16
C GLU A 82 13.36 12.04 -7.83
N LEU A 83 13.68 10.74 -7.85
CA LEU A 83 13.95 9.97 -6.63
C LEU A 83 15.21 10.45 -5.89
N ASP A 84 16.21 10.92 -6.64
CA ASP A 84 17.49 11.36 -6.08
C ASP A 84 17.55 12.87 -5.82
N ALA A 85 16.47 13.60 -6.11
CA ALA A 85 16.33 15.00 -5.71
C ALA A 85 16.02 15.13 -4.21
N PRO A 86 16.46 16.21 -3.54
CA PRO A 86 16.02 16.53 -2.19
C PRO A 86 14.49 16.65 -2.11
N VAL A 87 13.89 16.14 -1.03
CA VAL A 87 12.45 16.30 -0.75
C VAL A 87 12.06 17.78 -0.75
N ALA A 88 12.97 18.65 -0.27
CA ALA A 88 12.83 20.09 -0.26
C ALA A 88 12.54 20.73 -1.62
N LYS A 89 12.87 20.06 -2.73
CA LYS A 89 12.49 20.49 -4.09
C LYS A 89 10.97 20.54 -4.28
N TYR A 90 10.25 19.62 -3.64
CA TYR A 90 8.80 19.46 -3.74
C TYR A 90 8.06 19.99 -2.51
N TRP A 91 8.73 19.97 -1.35
CA TRP A 91 8.18 20.40 -0.07
C TRP A 91 9.23 21.22 0.70
N PRO A 92 9.34 22.55 0.43
CA PRO A 92 10.41 23.39 0.98
C PRO A 92 10.53 23.35 2.51
N GLU A 93 9.42 23.34 3.23
CA GLU A 93 9.37 23.29 4.70
C GLU A 93 9.95 21.98 5.25
N PHE A 94 10.05 20.93 4.44
CA PHE A 94 10.74 19.70 4.84
C PHE A 94 12.21 19.96 5.17
N ALA A 95 12.86 20.95 4.55
CA ALA A 95 14.30 21.22 4.72
C ALA A 95 14.69 21.61 6.16
N GLU A 96 13.73 22.02 6.99
CA GLU A 96 14.02 22.45 8.36
C GLU A 96 14.74 21.38 9.19
N LYS A 97 15.47 21.82 10.23
CA LYS A 97 16.11 20.93 11.21
C LYS A 97 17.11 19.92 10.59
N GLY A 98 17.88 20.34 9.58
CA GLY A 98 18.97 19.54 9.02
C GLY A 98 18.52 18.48 8.01
N LYS A 99 17.39 18.70 7.33
CA LYS A 99 16.80 17.75 6.38
C LYS A 99 16.93 18.19 4.92
N GLU A 100 17.62 19.30 4.66
CA GLU A 100 17.80 19.92 3.35
C GLU A 100 18.39 19.00 2.27
N THR A 101 19.19 18.00 2.65
CA THR A 101 19.80 17.05 1.71
C THR A 101 19.06 15.70 1.63
N THR A 102 17.99 15.51 2.40
CA THR A 102 17.25 14.23 2.41
C THR A 102 16.57 14.03 1.05
N THR A 103 16.89 12.94 0.37
CA THR A 103 16.31 12.63 -0.95
C THR A 103 14.94 11.96 -0.84
N VAL A 104 14.15 12.04 -1.92
CA VAL A 104 12.87 11.31 -2.02
C VAL A 104 13.09 9.80 -1.82
N ARG A 105 14.17 9.24 -2.37
CA ARG A 105 14.55 7.83 -2.15
C ARG A 105 14.76 7.53 -0.67
N GLN A 106 15.56 8.36 0.04
CA GLN A 106 15.79 8.17 1.47
C GLN A 106 14.50 8.27 2.29
N LEU A 107 13.58 9.14 1.90
CA LEU A 107 12.25 9.22 2.52
C LEU A 107 11.45 7.92 2.33
N LEU A 108 11.38 7.40 1.11
CA LEU A 108 10.64 6.18 0.77
C LEU A 108 11.23 4.91 1.40
N THR A 109 12.55 4.88 1.61
CA THR A 109 13.26 3.73 2.17
C THR A 109 13.50 3.85 3.67
N HIS A 110 12.75 4.69 4.38
CA HIS A 110 12.84 4.88 5.83
C HIS A 110 14.21 5.35 6.35
N GLN A 111 14.99 6.05 5.52
CA GLN A 111 16.32 6.59 5.87
C GLN A 111 16.30 8.09 6.21
N ALA A 112 15.16 8.77 6.07
CA ALA A 112 15.00 10.19 6.41
C ALA A 112 15.06 10.50 7.92
N ARG A 113 15.25 9.48 8.78
CA ARG A 113 15.37 9.63 10.25
C ARG A 113 14.22 10.40 10.90
N LEU A 114 13.02 10.25 10.35
CA LEU A 114 11.81 10.82 10.92
C LEU A 114 11.36 9.97 12.12
N GLY A 115 11.51 10.52 13.32
CA GLY A 115 10.96 9.92 14.54
C GLY A 115 9.44 10.06 14.59
N ARG A 116 8.79 9.26 15.44
CA ARG A 116 7.36 9.45 15.76
C ARG A 116 7.19 10.83 16.40
N ALA A 117 6.28 11.65 15.85
CA ALA A 117 5.93 12.92 16.45
C ALA A 117 5.53 12.72 17.93
N ARG A 118 6.11 13.53 18.82
CA ARG A 118 5.74 13.57 20.24
C ARG A 118 4.72 14.69 20.41
N GLY A 119 3.44 14.32 20.36
CA GLY A 119 2.29 15.23 20.36
C GLY A 119 1.19 14.68 19.46
N GLY A 120 -0.09 14.88 19.79
CA GLY A 120 -1.18 14.52 18.89
C GLY A 120 -1.05 15.26 17.56
N CYS A 121 -1.48 14.65 16.45
CA CYS A 121 -1.61 15.36 15.19
C CYS A 121 -2.83 16.28 15.29
N ASP A 122 -2.62 17.57 15.52
CA ASP A 122 -3.60 18.55 15.08
C ASP A 122 -3.55 18.55 13.55
N ALA A 123 -4.68 18.25 12.93
CA ALA A 123 -4.81 18.26 11.48
C ALA A 123 -4.80 19.72 11.01
N GLY A 124 -3.60 20.30 10.88
CA GLY A 124 -3.41 21.52 10.13
C GLY A 124 -3.89 21.33 8.68
N GLU A 125 -4.36 22.42 8.07
CA GLU A 125 -4.89 22.43 6.72
C GLU A 125 -3.88 21.79 5.73
N PRO A 126 -4.27 20.81 4.90
CA PRO A 126 -3.33 20.13 4.02
C PRO A 126 -2.74 21.12 3.02
N ALA A 127 -1.41 21.16 2.94
CA ALA A 127 -0.70 21.92 1.91
C ALA A 127 -1.19 21.49 0.52
N ARG A 128 -1.66 22.46 -0.26
CA ARG A 128 -2.17 22.25 -1.62
C ARG A 128 -0.99 21.90 -2.52
N LEU A 129 -0.82 20.62 -2.84
CA LEU A 129 0.14 20.18 -3.85
C LEU A 129 -0.39 20.63 -5.22
N GLU A 130 0.10 21.76 -5.73
CA GLU A 130 -0.17 22.16 -7.10
C GLU A 130 0.66 21.30 -8.06
N VAL A 131 0.01 20.28 -8.63
CA VAL A 131 0.55 19.55 -9.78
C VAL A 131 0.56 20.53 -10.95
N ARG A 132 1.73 21.10 -11.27
CA ARG A 132 1.92 21.84 -12.53
C ARG A 132 1.68 20.87 -13.68
N GLY A 133 0.51 20.96 -14.30
CA GLY A 133 0.11 20.14 -15.44
C GLY A 133 1.01 20.40 -16.64
N GLY A 134 1.98 19.52 -16.89
CA GLY A 134 2.51 19.31 -18.22
C GLY A 134 1.44 18.64 -19.07
N ARG A 135 1.07 19.24 -20.21
CA ARG A 135 0.09 18.66 -21.14
C ARG A 135 0.53 17.26 -21.54
N ALA A 136 -0.23 16.24 -21.14
CA ALA A 136 -0.15 14.93 -21.76
C ALA A 136 -0.63 15.06 -23.22
N GLY A 137 0.25 14.74 -24.17
CA GLY A 137 -0.15 14.59 -25.56
C GLY A 137 -1.17 13.45 -25.72
N PRO A 138 -1.99 13.46 -26.77
CA PRO A 138 -3.05 12.47 -26.94
C PRO A 138 -2.45 11.06 -27.05
N VAL A 139 -2.96 10.16 -26.22
CA VAL A 139 -2.78 8.71 -26.38
C VAL A 139 -3.59 8.30 -27.61
N ARG A 140 -2.92 7.77 -28.64
CA ARG A 140 -3.58 7.23 -29.83
C ARG A 140 -4.28 5.90 -29.48
N PRO A 141 -5.43 5.61 -30.13
CA PRO A 141 -6.26 4.45 -29.84
C PRO A 141 -5.56 3.11 -30.09
#